data_AF-A0A493TM90-F1
#
_entry.id   AF-A0A493TM90-F1
#
_cell.length_a   1.000
_cell.length_b   1.000
_cell.length_c   1.000
_cell.angle_alpha   90.00
_cell.angle_beta   90.00
_cell.angle_gamma   90.00
#
_symmetry.space_group_name_H-M   'P 1'
#
loop_
_entity.id
_entity.type
_entity.pdbx_description
1 polymer ?
#
loop_
_entity_poly.entity_id
_entity_poly.type
_entity_poly.pdbx_seq_one_letter_code
_entity_poly.pdbx_strand_id
1 'polypeptide(L)'
;MYSMRLGEKPRPPEQDEAAVRKFRSVPPSWSYEHDMELGRFLYDHSERSLQSRDCIKEHIYSVEVSSQAEGYKACHLTDNQAETFWESNGPVGEHWVRLNMKKGAIVKKLWLTLAVQIHSYIPRKVAVYGGTPNNLQHLRTVLINENSFQDVCILRDMKTHLPVLEIRILECRDQGCDVRLRGIKIKSFWEWELNLNADMFQPERLVRYPLLEGMDADVLYRRAVLIQRFVQLLDSVLWYLIPISEESIGTFNVLRSMKPFLLLSEQGSALITQCLQSSESSPPASMPKLYINRQLARAHRAHPQLDPSGKNTVFTQVYESLAHSEKIKEPLDYRWPRNYIQWWECDFTMEGIVDNGGGFRDSLSDISEELCPSSGDVPVPLPFFVRTPNQGNNSSDARDMYVPNPSCKDFAKYKWIGQLMGAALRSKEILALSLPGLVWKQLAGEEVIWSKDFAAVDAELVKLLEVLEGVDREAFDFMFGREL
;
A
#
# COMPACT_ATOMS: atom_id res chain seq x y z
N MET A 1 -40.94 -16.64 -27.28
CA MET A 1 -41.01 -15.91 -26.00
C MET A 1 -40.38 -16.82 -24.94
N TYR A 2 -39.08 -16.68 -24.66
CA TYR A 2 -38.36 -17.50 -23.68
C TYR A 2 -38.42 -16.80 -22.32
N SER A 3 -39.31 -17.24 -21.43
CA SER A 3 -39.30 -16.78 -20.03
C SER A 3 -38.35 -17.65 -19.22
N MET A 4 -37.24 -17.08 -18.72
CA MET A 4 -36.45 -17.70 -17.66
C MET A 4 -37.34 -17.85 -16.42
N ARG A 5 -37.59 -19.09 -15.98
CA ARG A 5 -38.16 -19.34 -14.66
C ARG A 5 -37.06 -19.04 -13.63
N LEU A 6 -37.13 -17.89 -12.99
CA LEU A 6 -36.38 -17.64 -11.76
C LEU A 6 -36.84 -18.67 -10.73
N GLY A 7 -35.93 -19.53 -10.27
CA GLY A 7 -36.21 -20.47 -9.18
C GLY A 7 -36.68 -19.74 -7.92
N GLU A 8 -37.25 -20.47 -6.95
CA GLU A 8 -37.66 -19.90 -5.67
C GLU A 8 -36.53 -19.05 -5.07
N LYS A 9 -36.87 -17.84 -4.60
CA LYS A 9 -35.90 -16.98 -3.90
C LYS A 9 -35.29 -17.80 -2.76
N PRO A 10 -33.96 -17.88 -2.64
CA PRO A 10 -33.32 -18.57 -1.54
C PRO A 10 -33.90 -18.06 -0.23
N ARG A 11 -34.42 -18.95 0.61
CA ARG A 11 -34.82 -18.57 1.96
C ARG A 11 -33.53 -18.25 2.72
N PRO A 12 -33.35 -17.02 3.24
CA PRO A 12 -32.20 -16.75 4.08
C PRO A 12 -32.24 -17.69 5.29
N PRO A 13 -31.07 -18.20 5.73
CA PRO A 13 -31.00 -19.03 6.91
C PRO A 13 -31.58 -18.29 8.13
N GLU A 14 -32.12 -19.04 9.09
CA GLU A 14 -32.60 -18.46 10.34
C GLU A 14 -31.47 -17.70 11.04
N GLN A 15 -31.81 -16.53 11.58
CA GLN A 15 -30.85 -15.65 12.21
C GLN A 15 -30.35 -16.26 13.53
N ASP A 16 -29.03 -16.36 13.69
CA ASP A 16 -28.42 -16.68 14.97
C ASP A 16 -28.45 -15.43 15.89
N GLU A 17 -29.48 -15.36 16.72
CA GLU A 17 -29.68 -14.27 17.68
C GLU A 17 -28.52 -14.14 18.68
N ALA A 18 -27.86 -15.23 19.05
CA ALA A 18 -26.73 -15.18 19.97
C ALA A 18 -25.50 -14.56 19.31
N ALA A 19 -25.22 -14.92 18.06
CA ALA A 19 -24.16 -14.31 17.27
C ALA A 19 -24.42 -12.82 17.03
N VAL A 20 -25.66 -12.45 16.65
CA VAL A 20 -26.03 -11.05 16.41
C VAL A 20 -25.87 -10.20 17.67
N ARG A 21 -26.24 -10.71 18.84
CA ARG A 21 -26.00 -10.01 20.12
C ARG A 21 -24.52 -9.76 20.38
N LYS A 22 -23.64 -10.74 20.11
CA LYS A 22 -22.19 -10.59 20.26
C LYS A 22 -21.59 -9.57 19.28
N PHE A 23 -22.12 -9.46 18.07
CA PHE A 23 -21.69 -8.43 17.12
C PHE A 23 -22.19 -7.04 17.48
N ARG A 24 -23.38 -6.93 18.09
CA ARG A 24 -23.93 -5.64 18.53
C ARG A 24 -23.30 -5.12 19.82
N SER A 25 -22.69 -5.99 20.64
CA SER A 25 -22.04 -5.56 21.88
C SER A 25 -20.75 -4.80 21.57
N VAL A 26 -20.68 -3.56 22.07
CA VAL A 26 -19.49 -2.71 22.01
C VAL A 26 -18.95 -2.58 23.44
N PRO A 27 -17.67 -2.90 23.70
CA PRO A 27 -17.08 -2.71 25.03
C PRO A 27 -17.21 -1.24 25.47
N PRO A 28 -17.45 -0.94 26.76
CA PRO A 28 -17.57 0.44 27.23
C PRO A 28 -16.33 1.31 26.98
N SER A 29 -15.15 0.71 26.93
CA SER A 29 -13.88 1.39 26.62
C SER A 29 -13.63 1.57 25.12
N TRP A 30 -14.48 0.99 24.25
CA TRP A 30 -14.26 0.98 22.80
C TRP A 30 -14.78 2.27 22.18
N SER A 31 -13.89 2.97 21.47
CA SER A 31 -14.19 4.21 20.74
C SER A 31 -13.96 4.04 19.24
N TYR A 32 -14.27 5.07 18.47
CA TYR A 32 -14.02 5.09 17.02
C TYR A 32 -12.52 4.94 16.70
N GLU A 33 -11.64 5.50 17.53
CA GLU A 33 -10.18 5.39 17.40
C GLU A 33 -9.70 3.93 17.46
N HIS A 34 -10.38 3.08 18.24
CA HIS A 34 -10.09 1.65 18.30
C HIS A 34 -10.43 0.97 16.97
N ASP A 35 -11.55 1.33 16.33
CA ASP A 35 -11.87 0.82 14.99
C ASP A 35 -10.88 1.32 13.95
N MET A 36 -10.43 2.58 14.03
CA MET A 36 -9.41 3.11 13.13
C MET A 36 -8.09 2.35 13.25
N GLU A 37 -7.65 2.07 14.48
CA GLU A 37 -6.42 1.33 14.73
C GLU A 37 -6.54 -0.14 14.31
N LEU A 38 -7.71 -0.76 14.55
CA LEU A 38 -8.03 -2.09 14.04
C LEU A 38 -8.02 -2.13 12.51
N GLY A 39 -8.58 -1.11 11.85
CA GLY A 39 -8.53 -0.98 10.40
C GLY A 39 -7.10 -0.91 9.86
N ARG A 40 -6.21 -0.15 10.52
CA ARG A 40 -4.78 -0.10 10.19
C ARG A 40 -4.10 -1.45 10.38
N PHE A 41 -4.38 -2.14 11.49
CA PHE A 41 -3.86 -3.49 11.73
C PHE A 41 -4.24 -4.45 10.60
N LEU A 42 -5.51 -4.44 10.17
CA LEU A 42 -6.00 -5.28 9.08
C LEU A 42 -5.32 -4.96 7.75
N TYR A 43 -5.10 -3.68 7.46
CA TYR A 43 -4.41 -3.23 6.25
C TYR A 43 -2.95 -3.72 6.22
N ASP A 44 -2.20 -3.46 7.29
CA ASP A 44 -0.81 -3.90 7.41
C ASP A 44 -0.68 -5.44 7.34
N HIS A 45 -1.64 -6.16 7.91
CA HIS A 45 -1.71 -7.61 7.82
C HIS A 45 -1.93 -8.09 6.38
N SER A 46 -2.82 -7.42 5.64
CA SER A 46 -3.10 -7.72 4.24
C SER A 46 -1.88 -7.47 3.33
N GLU A 47 -1.18 -6.35 3.50
CA GLU A 47 0.02 -6.01 2.71
C GLU A 47 1.17 -6.99 2.95
N ARG A 48 1.41 -7.40 4.20
CA ARG A 48 2.40 -8.43 4.52
C ARG A 48 2.06 -9.78 3.90
N SER A 49 0.77 -10.14 3.85
CA SER A 49 0.33 -11.36 3.19
C SER A 49 0.55 -11.32 1.67
N LEU A 50 0.42 -10.15 1.03
CA LEU A 50 0.67 -9.93 -0.40
C LEU A 50 2.17 -9.97 -0.77
N GLN A 51 3.05 -9.62 0.16
CA GLN A 51 4.51 -9.65 -0.01
C GLN A 51 5.10 -11.07 0.19
N SER A 52 4.43 -11.94 0.95
CA SER A 52 4.79 -13.37 1.12
C SER A 52 4.42 -14.19 -0.13
N ARG A 53 5.25 -14.11 -1.17
CA ARG A 53 4.92 -14.53 -2.55
C ARG A 53 5.05 -16.03 -2.86
N ASP A 54 5.42 -16.91 -1.93
CA ASP A 54 5.51 -18.36 -2.18
C ASP A 54 4.94 -19.18 -1.02
N CYS A 55 3.61 -19.22 -0.94
CA CYS A 55 2.88 -19.83 0.17
C CYS A 55 1.99 -20.99 -0.25
N ILE A 56 2.55 -21.94 -1.03
CA ILE A 56 1.87 -23.21 -1.38
C ILE A 56 1.32 -23.90 -0.12
N LYS A 57 2.11 -23.94 0.96
CA LYS A 57 1.73 -24.56 2.25
C LYS A 57 0.63 -23.81 3.00
N GLU A 58 0.38 -22.54 2.70
CA GLU A 58 -0.67 -21.78 3.36
C GLU A 58 -2.04 -22.07 2.74
N HIS A 59 -2.12 -22.42 1.46
CA HIS A 59 -3.38 -22.52 0.70
C HIS A 59 -3.73 -23.95 0.27
N ILE A 60 -2.76 -24.87 0.29
CA ILE A 60 -2.94 -26.29 -0.03
C ILE A 60 -2.78 -27.11 1.26
N TYR A 61 -3.73 -28.01 1.51
CA TYR A 61 -3.72 -28.95 2.63
C TYR A 61 -2.76 -30.12 2.40
N SER A 62 -2.79 -30.70 1.19
CA SER A 62 -1.90 -31.78 0.79
C SER A 62 -1.74 -31.85 -0.72
N VAL A 63 -0.64 -32.48 -1.16
CA VAL A 63 -0.37 -32.81 -2.56
C VAL A 63 -0.26 -34.32 -2.68
N GLU A 64 -1.00 -34.89 -3.62
CA GLU A 64 -1.01 -36.31 -3.95
C GLU A 64 -0.59 -36.48 -5.43
N VAL A 65 0.00 -37.62 -5.75
CA VAL A 65 0.46 -37.95 -7.10
C VAL A 65 0.02 -39.36 -7.47
N SER A 66 -0.14 -39.62 -8.76
CA SER A 66 -0.51 -40.93 -9.30
C SER A 66 0.48 -42.03 -8.95
N SER A 67 1.77 -41.73 -9.03
CA SER A 67 2.88 -42.66 -8.85
C SER A 67 4.16 -41.89 -8.53
N GLN A 68 5.20 -42.59 -8.07
CA GLN A 68 6.50 -41.99 -7.77
C GLN A 68 7.63 -42.99 -8.00
N ALA A 69 8.68 -42.55 -8.69
CA ALA A 69 9.93 -43.29 -8.80
C ALA A 69 10.74 -43.20 -7.48
N GLU A 70 11.66 -44.15 -7.27
CA GLU A 70 12.47 -44.20 -6.05
C GLU A 70 13.35 -42.95 -5.93
N GLY A 71 13.20 -42.22 -4.82
CA GLY A 71 13.92 -40.96 -4.59
C GLY A 71 13.26 -39.70 -5.15
N TYR A 72 12.21 -39.78 -5.97
CA TYR A 72 11.57 -38.62 -6.63
C TYR A 72 10.12 -38.43 -6.17
N LYS A 73 9.94 -37.94 -4.94
CA LYS A 73 8.67 -37.95 -4.21
C LYS A 73 7.80 -36.71 -4.49
N ALA A 74 6.50 -36.82 -4.19
CA ALA A 74 5.53 -35.73 -4.28
C ALA A 74 5.92 -34.45 -3.51
N CYS A 75 6.65 -34.58 -2.40
CA CYS A 75 7.09 -33.43 -1.60
C CYS A 75 8.00 -32.48 -2.38
N HIS A 76 8.74 -32.97 -3.38
CA HIS A 76 9.59 -32.16 -4.25
C HIS A 76 8.81 -31.18 -5.12
N LEU A 77 7.51 -31.42 -5.34
CA LEU A 77 6.67 -30.47 -6.09
C LEU A 77 6.47 -29.13 -5.37
N THR A 78 6.79 -29.06 -4.07
CA THR A 78 6.44 -27.94 -3.18
C THR A 78 7.60 -27.49 -2.28
N ASP A 79 8.80 -28.03 -2.48
CA ASP A 79 9.97 -27.74 -1.64
C ASP A 79 10.74 -26.47 -2.08
N ASN A 80 10.36 -25.89 -3.23
CA ASN A 80 10.99 -24.73 -3.87
C ASN A 80 12.49 -24.90 -4.15
N GLN A 81 13.00 -26.13 -4.26
CA GLN A 81 14.39 -26.39 -4.60
C GLN A 81 14.56 -26.50 -6.13
N ALA A 82 15.70 -26.03 -6.64
CA ALA A 82 15.96 -26.05 -8.08
C ALA A 82 16.39 -27.43 -8.61
N GLU A 83 16.98 -28.25 -7.73
CA GLU A 83 17.65 -29.51 -8.06
C GLU A 83 16.77 -30.74 -7.81
N THR A 84 15.60 -30.57 -7.18
CA THR A 84 14.66 -31.67 -6.91
C THR A 84 13.54 -31.69 -7.93
N PHE A 85 12.98 -32.87 -8.16
CA PHE A 85 11.80 -33.06 -8.99
C PHE A 85 11.00 -34.28 -8.52
N TRP A 86 9.72 -34.28 -8.89
CA TRP A 86 8.89 -35.48 -8.88
C TRP A 86 9.01 -36.18 -10.24
N GLU A 87 9.09 -37.51 -10.19
CA GLU A 87 9.08 -38.38 -11.38
C GLU A 87 7.97 -39.41 -11.21
N SER A 88 7.11 -39.52 -12.22
CA SER A 88 6.10 -40.58 -12.28
C SER A 88 6.74 -41.93 -12.59
N ASN A 89 6.05 -43.00 -12.21
CA ASN A 89 6.39 -44.37 -12.63
C ASN A 89 5.09 -45.15 -12.82
N GLY A 90 4.58 -45.23 -14.06
CA GLY A 90 3.29 -45.86 -14.34
C GLY A 90 2.89 -45.85 -15.81
N PRO A 91 1.66 -46.31 -16.14
CA PRO A 91 1.17 -46.36 -17.51
C PRO A 91 1.09 -44.98 -18.17
N VAL A 92 1.39 -44.94 -19.48
CA VAL A 92 1.40 -43.70 -20.26
C VAL A 92 0.02 -43.05 -20.27
N GLY A 93 -0.05 -41.76 -19.94
CA GLY A 93 -1.29 -40.97 -19.95
C GLY A 93 -2.14 -41.10 -18.68
N GLU A 94 -1.70 -41.88 -17.69
CA GLU A 94 -2.40 -42.06 -16.41
C GLU A 94 -1.77 -41.24 -15.27
N HIS A 95 -0.83 -40.35 -15.58
CA HIS A 95 -0.13 -39.54 -14.59
C HIS A 95 -0.94 -38.32 -14.16
N TRP A 96 -1.03 -38.10 -12.86
CA TRP A 96 -1.75 -36.95 -12.31
C TRP A 96 -1.11 -36.42 -11.02
N VAL A 97 -1.34 -35.13 -10.78
CA VAL A 97 -1.04 -34.45 -9.51
C VAL A 97 -2.32 -33.84 -8.97
N ARG A 98 -2.69 -34.17 -7.74
CA ARG A 98 -3.88 -33.65 -7.06
C ARG A 98 -3.49 -32.71 -5.93
N LEU A 99 -4.11 -31.54 -5.94
CA LEU A 99 -3.98 -30.51 -4.92
C LEU A 99 -5.27 -30.48 -4.10
N ASN A 100 -5.17 -30.80 -2.82
CA ASN A 100 -6.27 -30.63 -1.88
C ASN A 100 -6.20 -29.21 -1.31
N MET A 101 -7.16 -28.37 -1.69
CA MET A 101 -7.19 -26.95 -1.33
C MET A 101 -7.76 -26.75 0.08
N LYS A 102 -7.21 -25.80 0.85
CA LYS A 102 -7.82 -25.41 2.12
C LYS A 102 -9.12 -24.63 1.86
N LYS A 103 -10.10 -24.81 2.73
CA LYS A 103 -11.47 -24.28 2.58
C LYS A 103 -11.48 -22.76 2.35
N GLY A 104 -11.93 -22.33 1.18
CA GLY A 104 -12.04 -20.93 0.80
C GLY A 104 -10.89 -20.41 -0.08
N ALA A 105 -9.84 -21.20 -0.35
CA ALA A 105 -8.75 -20.78 -1.25
C ALA A 105 -9.19 -20.76 -2.73
N ILE A 106 -9.22 -19.59 -3.36
CA ILE A 106 -9.51 -19.39 -4.78
C ILE A 106 -8.21 -19.19 -5.56
N VAL A 107 -8.05 -19.93 -6.66
CA VAL A 107 -6.85 -19.88 -7.49
C VAL A 107 -6.88 -18.71 -8.47
N LYS A 108 -5.98 -17.74 -8.28
CA LYS A 108 -5.74 -16.68 -9.26
C LYS A 108 -4.87 -17.16 -10.41
N LYS A 109 -3.80 -17.90 -10.12
CA LYS A 109 -2.93 -18.52 -11.13
C LYS A 109 -2.29 -19.80 -10.59
N LEU A 110 -2.20 -20.83 -11.43
CA LEU A 110 -1.51 -22.08 -11.16
C LEU A 110 -0.50 -22.33 -12.27
N TRP A 111 0.73 -22.65 -11.90
CA TRP A 111 1.82 -22.92 -12.83
C TRP A 111 2.44 -24.29 -12.59
N LEU A 112 2.83 -24.93 -13.68
CA LEU A 112 3.72 -26.08 -13.67
C LEU A 112 5.14 -25.63 -13.99
N THR A 113 6.07 -26.04 -13.16
CA THR A 113 7.49 -25.81 -13.33
C THR A 113 8.12 -27.05 -13.93
N LEU A 114 8.65 -26.93 -15.15
CA LEU A 114 9.12 -28.09 -15.91
C LEU A 114 10.58 -28.42 -15.61
N ALA A 115 10.93 -29.71 -15.66
CA ALA A 115 12.31 -30.20 -15.62
C ALA A 115 12.83 -30.33 -17.07
N VAL A 116 13.71 -29.43 -17.50
CA VAL A 116 14.12 -29.30 -18.92
C VAL A 116 15.27 -30.27 -19.29
N GLN A 117 15.78 -31.06 -18.33
CA GLN A 117 16.98 -31.87 -18.53
C GLN A 117 16.77 -33.02 -19.53
N ILE A 118 15.57 -33.62 -19.58
CA ILE A 118 15.27 -34.74 -20.49
C ILE A 118 13.95 -34.46 -21.22
N HIS A 119 14.02 -34.28 -22.53
CA HIS A 119 12.90 -33.81 -23.35
C HIS A 119 11.68 -34.74 -23.33
N SER A 120 11.88 -36.06 -23.33
CA SER A 120 10.79 -37.05 -23.29
C SER A 120 9.98 -37.03 -21.99
N TYR A 121 10.54 -36.52 -20.89
CA TYR A 121 9.83 -36.41 -19.60
C TYR A 121 9.04 -35.11 -19.47
N ILE A 122 9.08 -34.25 -20.48
CA ILE A 122 8.37 -32.96 -20.47
C ILE A 122 6.93 -33.19 -20.91
N PRO A 123 5.93 -32.73 -20.14
CA PRO A 123 4.54 -32.79 -20.57
C PRO A 123 4.30 -31.92 -21.82
N ARG A 124 3.60 -32.47 -22.81
CA ARG A 124 3.13 -31.78 -24.01
C ARG A 124 1.71 -31.26 -23.85
N LYS A 125 0.85 -32.04 -23.18
CA LYS A 125 -0.57 -31.73 -23.01
C LYS A 125 -1.02 -32.05 -21.61
N VAL A 126 -1.61 -31.06 -20.95
CA VAL A 126 -2.08 -31.15 -19.57
C VAL A 126 -3.53 -30.72 -19.49
N ALA A 127 -4.34 -31.43 -18.74
CA ALA A 127 -5.70 -31.03 -18.41
C ALA A 127 -5.84 -30.77 -16.91
N VAL A 128 -6.58 -29.73 -16.55
CA VAL A 128 -6.88 -29.37 -15.16
C VAL A 128 -8.36 -29.63 -14.93
N TYR A 129 -8.64 -30.42 -13.90
CA TYR A 129 -9.98 -30.70 -13.40
C TYR A 129 -10.13 -30.10 -12.01
N GLY A 130 -11.36 -29.81 -11.59
CA GLY A 130 -11.62 -29.37 -10.23
C GLY A 130 -13.06 -29.55 -9.80
N GLY A 131 -13.26 -29.61 -8.49
CA GLY A 131 -14.57 -29.88 -7.91
C GLY A 131 -14.47 -30.48 -6.51
N THR A 132 -15.49 -31.27 -6.16
CA THR A 132 -15.47 -32.07 -4.93
C THR A 132 -14.63 -33.33 -5.14
N PRO A 133 -14.11 -33.97 -4.06
CA PRO A 133 -13.29 -35.19 -4.18
C PRO A 133 -13.92 -36.31 -5.02
N ASN A 134 -15.26 -36.40 -5.04
CA ASN A 134 -16.00 -37.46 -5.74
C ASN A 134 -16.56 -37.01 -7.11
N ASN A 135 -16.44 -35.73 -7.46
CA ASN A 135 -17.00 -35.17 -8.69
C ASN A 135 -16.12 -34.02 -9.19
N LEU A 136 -15.16 -34.38 -10.05
CA LEU A 136 -14.24 -33.45 -10.69
C LEU A 136 -14.73 -33.10 -12.09
N GLN A 137 -14.84 -31.80 -12.37
CA GLN A 137 -15.22 -31.29 -13.69
C GLN A 137 -14.00 -30.78 -14.43
N HIS A 138 -14.00 -30.92 -15.75
CA HIS A 138 -12.94 -30.37 -16.60
C HIS A 138 -12.99 -28.84 -16.54
N LEU A 139 -11.85 -28.21 -16.25
CA LEU A 139 -11.73 -26.75 -16.20
C LEU A 139 -11.00 -26.21 -17.43
N ARG A 140 -9.88 -26.85 -17.79
CA ARG A 140 -9.00 -26.34 -18.86
C ARG A 140 -8.06 -27.42 -19.39
N THR A 141 -7.73 -27.36 -20.68
CA THR A 141 -6.62 -28.12 -21.27
C THR A 141 -5.59 -27.14 -21.84
N VAL A 142 -4.31 -27.42 -21.62
CA VAL A 142 -3.18 -26.58 -22.04
C VAL A 142 -2.20 -27.43 -22.85
N LEU A 143 -1.86 -26.92 -24.04
CA LEU A 143 -0.77 -27.42 -24.86
C LEU A 143 0.50 -26.62 -24.52
N ILE A 144 1.56 -27.34 -24.14
CA ILE A 144 2.82 -26.74 -23.70
C ILE A 144 3.72 -26.56 -24.91
N ASN A 145 4.04 -25.30 -25.24
CA ASN A 145 4.88 -24.96 -26.38
C ASN A 145 6.34 -25.42 -26.15
N GLU A 146 7.01 -25.83 -27.23
CA GLU A 146 8.41 -26.25 -27.25
C GLU A 146 9.35 -25.21 -26.65
N ASN A 147 9.06 -23.91 -26.86
CA ASN A 147 9.84 -22.78 -26.35
C ASN A 147 9.52 -22.35 -24.91
N SER A 148 8.71 -23.11 -24.17
CA SER A 148 8.36 -22.78 -22.79
C SER A 148 9.38 -23.40 -21.82
N PHE A 149 10.35 -22.62 -21.38
CA PHE A 149 11.54 -23.17 -20.70
C PHE A 149 11.52 -23.16 -19.16
N GLN A 150 10.48 -22.67 -18.48
CA GLN A 150 10.48 -22.63 -17.01
C GLN A 150 9.10 -22.89 -16.38
N ASP A 151 8.22 -21.88 -16.38
CA ASP A 151 6.93 -21.92 -15.66
C ASP A 151 5.75 -21.79 -16.63
N VAL A 152 4.87 -22.78 -16.68
CA VAL A 152 3.72 -22.82 -17.59
C VAL A 152 2.43 -22.61 -16.82
N CYS A 153 1.71 -21.52 -17.12
CA CYS A 153 0.43 -21.20 -16.46
C CYS A 153 -0.71 -22.09 -16.98
N ILE A 154 -1.12 -23.07 -16.17
CA ILE A 154 -2.12 -24.08 -16.53
C ILE A 154 -3.56 -23.70 -16.14
N LEU A 155 -3.74 -22.89 -15.10
CA LEU A 155 -5.06 -22.38 -14.66
C LEU A 155 -4.93 -20.92 -14.23
N ARG A 156 -5.96 -20.10 -14.48
CA ARG A 156 -5.99 -18.70 -14.07
C ARG A 156 -7.41 -18.19 -13.85
N ASP A 157 -7.52 -17.15 -13.03
CA ASP A 157 -8.69 -16.29 -12.83
C ASP A 157 -9.96 -17.07 -12.42
N MET A 158 -9.80 -18.03 -11.51
CA MET A 158 -10.94 -18.73 -10.92
C MET A 158 -11.74 -17.77 -10.03
N LYS A 159 -13.07 -17.96 -10.01
CA LYS A 159 -14.00 -17.11 -9.26
C LYS A 159 -14.59 -17.76 -8.01
N THR A 160 -14.41 -19.07 -7.86
CA THR A 160 -15.03 -19.87 -6.81
C THR A 160 -14.00 -20.82 -6.21
N HIS A 161 -14.10 -21.11 -4.93
CA HIS A 161 -13.27 -22.12 -4.28
C HIS A 161 -13.57 -23.51 -4.85
N LEU A 162 -12.52 -24.26 -5.17
CA LEU A 162 -12.60 -25.66 -5.58
C LEU A 162 -11.79 -26.50 -4.59
N PRO A 163 -12.44 -27.38 -3.79
CA PRO A 163 -11.76 -28.18 -2.77
C PRO A 163 -10.64 -29.06 -3.31
N VAL A 164 -10.78 -29.54 -4.54
CA VAL A 164 -9.78 -30.39 -5.21
C VAL A 164 -9.49 -29.83 -6.59
N LEU A 165 -8.21 -29.75 -6.93
CA LEU A 165 -7.71 -29.54 -8.29
C LEU A 165 -6.86 -30.74 -8.69
N GLU A 166 -7.13 -31.31 -9.86
CA GLU A 166 -6.37 -32.43 -10.41
C GLU A 166 -5.78 -32.08 -11.76
N ILE A 167 -4.46 -32.14 -11.83
CA ILE A 167 -3.66 -31.87 -13.02
C ILE A 167 -3.36 -33.23 -13.65
N ARG A 168 -3.97 -33.54 -14.79
CA ARG A 168 -3.73 -34.76 -15.55
C ARG A 168 -2.75 -34.50 -16.68
N ILE A 169 -1.68 -35.29 -16.73
CA ILE A 169 -0.69 -35.25 -17.79
C ILE A 169 -1.15 -36.23 -18.87
N LEU A 170 -1.68 -35.70 -19.97
CA LEU A 170 -2.31 -36.49 -21.02
C LEU A 170 -1.30 -37.04 -22.03
N GLU A 171 -0.30 -36.24 -22.37
CA GLU A 171 0.72 -36.57 -23.37
C GLU A 171 2.06 -35.97 -22.94
N CYS A 172 3.15 -36.75 -23.00
CA CYS A 172 4.53 -36.27 -22.89
C CYS A 172 5.14 -36.06 -24.29
N ARG A 173 6.23 -35.30 -24.38
CA ARG A 173 6.97 -35.13 -25.64
C ARG A 173 7.67 -36.43 -26.05
N ASP A 174 7.98 -36.56 -27.34
CA ASP A 174 8.68 -37.71 -27.92
C ASP A 174 8.10 -39.09 -27.54
N GLN A 175 6.79 -39.14 -27.28
CA GLN A 175 6.10 -40.34 -26.80
C GLN A 175 6.68 -40.90 -25.49
N GLY A 176 7.21 -40.02 -24.63
CA GLY A 176 7.74 -40.40 -23.33
C GLY A 176 6.68 -41.05 -22.44
N CYS A 177 7.13 -42.04 -21.66
CA CYS A 177 6.25 -42.80 -20.78
C CYS A 177 5.98 -42.09 -19.45
N ASP A 178 7.01 -41.46 -18.88
CA ASP A 178 6.99 -40.83 -17.57
C ASP A 178 7.12 -39.30 -17.67
N VAL A 179 6.76 -38.61 -16.60
CA VAL A 179 6.84 -37.15 -16.49
C VAL A 179 7.74 -36.74 -15.33
N ARG A 180 8.56 -35.69 -15.55
CA ARG A 180 9.30 -35.01 -14.50
C ARG A 180 8.79 -33.58 -14.33
N LEU A 181 8.37 -33.26 -13.11
CA LEU A 181 8.00 -31.89 -12.74
C LEU A 181 8.92 -31.40 -11.63
N ARG A 182 9.54 -30.24 -11.85
CA ARG A 182 10.39 -29.58 -10.85
C ARG A 182 9.56 -29.01 -9.71
N GLY A 183 8.36 -28.51 -10.01
CA GLY A 183 7.53 -27.89 -8.99
C GLY A 183 6.17 -27.45 -9.50
N ILE A 184 5.34 -27.05 -8.56
CA ILE A 184 4.07 -26.37 -8.81
C ILE A 184 4.16 -25.02 -8.14
N LYS A 185 3.68 -23.96 -8.79
CA LYS A 185 3.51 -22.65 -8.14
C LYS A 185 2.05 -22.27 -8.14
N ILE A 186 1.56 -21.71 -7.05
CA ILE A 186 0.18 -21.26 -6.93
C ILE A 186 0.13 -19.83 -6.40
N LYS A 187 -0.67 -19.00 -7.06
CA LYS A 187 -1.13 -17.72 -6.53
C LYS A 187 -2.62 -17.86 -6.28
N SER A 188 -3.01 -17.82 -5.02
CA SER A 188 -4.39 -17.90 -4.56
C SER A 188 -4.71 -16.75 -3.61
N PHE A 189 -6.00 -16.50 -3.42
CA PHE A 189 -6.56 -15.61 -2.40
C PHE A 189 -7.69 -16.35 -1.69
N TRP A 190 -8.12 -15.90 -0.51
CA TRP A 190 -9.25 -16.51 0.18
C TRP A 190 -10.55 -15.85 -0.30
N GLU A 191 -11.62 -16.64 -0.48
CA GLU A 191 -12.97 -16.22 -0.90
C GLU A 191 -13.57 -15.11 -0.02
N TRP A 192 -13.00 -14.93 1.16
CA TRP A 192 -13.28 -13.84 2.09
C TRP A 192 -11.94 -13.18 2.38
N GLU A 193 -11.67 -12.02 1.77
CA GLU A 193 -10.39 -11.30 1.84
C GLU A 193 -10.15 -10.70 3.23
N LEU A 194 -9.82 -11.59 4.16
CA LEU A 194 -9.13 -11.49 5.45
C LEU A 194 -9.63 -12.76 6.15
N ASN A 195 -8.78 -13.80 6.24
CA ASN A 195 -9.05 -14.96 7.09
C ASN A 195 -8.97 -14.51 8.54
N LEU A 196 -9.97 -13.74 8.97
CA LEU A 196 -10.11 -13.27 10.32
C LEU A 196 -10.24 -14.52 11.19
N ASN A 197 -9.31 -14.66 12.12
CA ASN A 197 -9.37 -15.64 13.18
C ASN A 197 -8.92 -14.93 14.47
N ALA A 198 -9.42 -15.38 15.62
CA ALA A 198 -9.01 -14.79 16.90
C ALA A 198 -7.48 -14.91 17.08
N ASP A 199 -6.88 -15.99 16.58
CA ASP A 199 -5.44 -16.26 16.64
C ASP A 199 -4.58 -15.19 15.94
N MET A 200 -5.15 -14.29 15.13
CA MET A 200 -4.40 -13.23 14.49
C MET A 200 -4.03 -12.11 15.46
N PHE A 201 -4.79 -11.97 16.55
CA PHE A 201 -4.65 -10.95 17.58
C PHE A 201 -3.75 -11.41 18.73
N GLN A 202 -2.60 -11.99 18.40
CA GLN A 202 -1.59 -12.35 19.42
C GLN A 202 -0.92 -11.08 19.98
N PRO A 203 -0.59 -11.05 21.27
CA PRO A 203 0.05 -9.88 21.91
C PRO A 203 1.29 -9.37 21.17
N GLU A 204 2.14 -10.27 20.64
CA GLU A 204 3.37 -9.90 19.93
C GLU A 204 3.09 -9.15 18.62
N ARG A 205 1.90 -9.34 18.04
CA ARG A 205 1.45 -8.65 16.81
C ARG A 205 0.77 -7.31 17.11
N LEU A 206 0.31 -7.11 18.35
CA LEU A 206 -0.41 -5.92 18.78
C LEU A 206 0.49 -4.85 19.41
N VAL A 207 1.78 -5.11 19.63
CA VAL A 207 2.76 -4.16 20.21
C VAL A 207 2.78 -2.79 19.51
N ARG A 208 2.47 -2.73 18.21
CA ARG A 208 2.40 -1.48 17.44
C ARG A 208 1.02 -0.79 17.46
N TYR A 209 0.07 -1.36 18.18
CA TYR A 209 -1.35 -1.00 18.21
C TYR A 209 -1.82 -0.93 19.67
N PRO A 210 -1.42 0.13 20.40
CA PRO A 210 -1.62 0.23 21.84
C PRO A 210 -3.08 0.33 22.29
N LEU A 211 -4.01 0.76 21.42
CA LEU A 211 -5.45 0.74 21.71
C LEU A 211 -6.04 -0.67 21.59
N LEU A 212 -5.41 -1.56 20.83
CA LEU A 212 -5.83 -2.95 20.68
C LEU A 212 -5.15 -3.88 21.69
N GLU A 213 -4.01 -3.46 22.24
CA GLU A 213 -3.24 -4.22 23.23
C GLU A 213 -4.05 -4.45 24.51
N GLY A 214 -4.04 -5.68 25.01
CA GLY A 214 -4.79 -6.08 26.21
C GLY A 214 -6.29 -6.31 25.98
N MET A 215 -6.81 -6.10 24.77
CA MET A 215 -8.19 -6.43 24.43
C MET A 215 -8.36 -7.92 24.14
N ASP A 216 -9.54 -8.45 24.47
CA ASP A 216 -9.88 -9.85 24.20
C ASP A 216 -9.88 -10.15 22.68
N ALA A 217 -9.17 -11.20 22.29
CA ALA A 217 -8.98 -11.56 20.89
C ALA A 217 -10.31 -11.88 20.16
N ASP A 218 -11.29 -12.45 20.86
CA ASP A 218 -12.60 -12.71 20.26
C ASP A 218 -13.39 -11.42 20.05
N VAL A 219 -13.22 -10.40 20.91
CA VAL A 219 -13.79 -9.06 20.68
C VAL A 219 -13.17 -8.42 19.44
N LEU A 220 -11.84 -8.41 19.35
CA LEU A 220 -11.11 -7.87 18.19
C LEU A 220 -11.54 -8.56 16.89
N TYR A 221 -11.66 -9.90 16.93
CA TYR A 221 -12.16 -10.70 15.82
C TYR A 221 -13.56 -10.28 15.39
N ARG A 222 -14.51 -10.16 16.33
CA ARG A 222 -15.88 -9.73 16.00
C ARG A 222 -15.92 -8.33 15.40
N ARG A 223 -15.14 -7.39 15.94
CA ARG A 223 -15.02 -6.01 15.40
C ARG A 223 -14.42 -6.01 14.00
N ALA A 224 -13.39 -6.83 13.76
CA ALA A 224 -12.76 -6.94 12.44
C ALA A 224 -13.74 -7.48 11.39
N VAL A 225 -14.58 -8.47 11.74
CA VAL A 225 -15.61 -8.99 10.85
C VAL A 225 -16.64 -7.91 10.50
N LEU A 226 -17.02 -7.06 11.45
CA LEU A 226 -17.91 -5.93 11.20
C LEU A 226 -17.29 -4.88 10.27
N ILE A 227 -16.02 -4.53 10.51
CA ILE A 227 -15.28 -3.60 9.64
C ILE A 227 -15.19 -4.17 8.22
N GLN A 228 -14.83 -5.45 8.06
CA GLN A 228 -14.77 -6.10 6.76
C GLN A 228 -16.13 -6.07 6.06
N ARG A 229 -17.22 -6.36 6.80
CA ARG A 229 -18.58 -6.29 6.24
C ARG A 229 -18.98 -4.88 5.85
N PHE A 230 -18.61 -3.88 6.65
CA PHE A 230 -18.81 -2.48 6.34
C PHE A 230 -18.06 -2.08 5.06
N VAL A 231 -16.80 -2.47 4.92
CA VAL A 231 -15.97 -2.20 3.73
C VAL A 231 -16.56 -2.84 2.48
N GLN A 232 -17.04 -4.09 2.56
CA GLN A 232 -17.74 -4.74 1.44
C GLN A 232 -18.98 -3.96 0.98
N LEU A 233 -19.77 -3.45 1.94
CA LEU A 233 -20.92 -2.61 1.62
C LEU A 233 -20.47 -1.27 1.04
N LEU A 234 -19.44 -0.66 1.60
CA LEU A 234 -18.85 0.57 1.12
C LEU A 234 -18.38 0.42 -0.34
N ASP A 235 -17.63 -0.63 -0.67
CA ASP A 235 -17.18 -0.94 -2.04
C ASP A 235 -18.35 -1.04 -3.03
N SER A 236 -19.48 -1.60 -2.60
CA SER A 236 -20.67 -1.72 -3.45
C SER A 236 -21.33 -0.37 -3.78
N VAL A 237 -21.12 0.64 -2.95
CA VAL A 237 -21.71 1.98 -3.11
C VAL A 237 -20.70 3.09 -3.41
N LEU A 238 -19.39 2.82 -3.30
CA LEU A 238 -18.32 3.82 -3.32
C LEU A 238 -18.36 4.67 -4.59
N TRP A 239 -18.57 4.02 -5.73
CA TRP A 239 -18.69 4.66 -7.05
C TRP A 239 -19.89 5.61 -7.18
N TYR A 240 -20.91 5.48 -6.33
CA TYR A 240 -22.07 6.37 -6.30
C TYR A 240 -21.91 7.51 -5.28
N LEU A 241 -21.06 7.34 -4.27
CA LEU A 241 -20.81 8.34 -3.23
C LEU A 241 -19.89 9.47 -3.72
N ILE A 242 -19.11 9.23 -4.76
CA ILE A 242 -18.13 10.18 -5.30
C ILE A 242 -18.57 10.55 -6.70
N PRO A 243 -19.38 11.61 -6.86
CA PRO A 243 -19.73 12.11 -8.17
C PRO A 243 -18.46 12.64 -8.85
N ILE A 244 -17.95 11.87 -9.81
CA ILE A 244 -16.76 12.20 -10.63
C ILE A 244 -16.94 13.55 -11.36
N SER A 245 -18.16 14.06 -11.45
CA SER A 245 -18.52 15.32 -12.11
C SER A 245 -18.35 16.59 -11.27
N GLU A 246 -18.18 16.49 -9.95
CA GLU A 246 -18.04 17.67 -9.06
C GLU A 246 -16.73 17.59 -8.26
N GLU A 247 -15.64 18.05 -8.88
CA GLU A 247 -14.30 18.13 -8.30
C GLU A 247 -14.17 19.30 -7.31
N SER A 248 -15.00 19.34 -6.26
CA SER A 248 -14.81 20.25 -5.12
C SER A 248 -14.16 19.52 -3.95
N ILE A 249 -13.32 20.22 -3.18
CA ILE A 249 -12.70 19.68 -1.95
C ILE A 249 -13.79 19.18 -0.97
N GLY A 250 -14.98 19.79 -0.98
CA GLY A 250 -16.09 19.42 -0.11
C GLY A 250 -16.73 18.07 -0.45
N THR A 251 -16.61 17.60 -1.70
CA THR A 251 -17.21 16.34 -2.18
C THR A 251 -16.67 15.13 -1.41
N PHE A 252 -15.41 15.18 -0.96
CA PHE A 252 -14.77 14.09 -0.23
C PHE A 252 -14.98 14.14 1.30
N ASN A 253 -15.64 15.16 1.83
CA ASN A 253 -15.90 15.26 3.27
C ASN A 253 -16.72 14.07 3.81
N VAL A 254 -17.60 13.51 2.98
CA VAL A 254 -18.40 12.30 3.34
C VAL A 254 -17.50 11.10 3.63
N LEU A 255 -16.30 11.05 3.03
CA LEU A 255 -15.35 9.97 3.22
C LEU A 255 -14.39 10.20 4.40
N ARG A 256 -14.37 11.41 4.98
CA ARG A 256 -13.41 11.80 6.03
C ARG A 256 -13.44 10.82 7.22
N SER A 257 -14.64 10.47 7.68
CA SER A 257 -14.86 9.51 8.77
C SER A 257 -14.77 8.05 8.34
N MET A 258 -14.56 7.76 7.06
CA MET A 258 -14.41 6.39 6.53
C MET A 258 -13.01 6.13 5.99
N LYS A 259 -12.17 7.16 5.92
CA LYS A 259 -10.82 7.13 5.33
C LYS A 259 -9.95 5.97 5.84
N PRO A 260 -9.89 5.65 7.15
CA PRO A 260 -9.10 4.53 7.65
C PRO A 260 -9.52 3.18 7.04
N PHE A 261 -10.79 3.04 6.68
CA PHE A 261 -11.36 1.84 6.09
C PHE A 261 -11.31 1.84 4.56
N LEU A 262 -11.14 3.01 3.92
CA LEU A 262 -10.91 3.06 2.46
C LEU A 262 -9.64 2.32 2.04
N LEU A 263 -8.64 2.26 2.92
CA LEU A 263 -7.42 1.48 2.73
C LEU A 263 -7.70 -0.03 2.61
N LEU A 264 -8.76 -0.51 3.26
CA LEU A 264 -9.20 -1.90 3.18
C LEU A 264 -10.09 -2.18 1.97
N SER A 265 -10.56 -1.13 1.27
CA SER A 265 -11.50 -1.29 0.16
C SER A 265 -10.78 -1.72 -1.11
N GLU A 266 -11.32 -2.71 -1.80
CA GLU A 266 -10.72 -3.23 -3.04
C GLU A 266 -10.80 -2.18 -4.17
N GLN A 267 -11.82 -1.31 -4.14
CA GLN A 267 -12.04 -0.28 -5.15
C GLN A 267 -11.27 1.02 -4.88
N GLY A 268 -10.77 1.23 -3.66
CA GLY A 268 -10.13 2.49 -3.26
C GLY A 268 -8.94 2.89 -4.14
N SER A 269 -8.09 1.92 -4.50
CA SER A 269 -6.93 2.17 -5.38
C SER A 269 -7.33 2.53 -6.82
N ALA A 270 -8.40 1.91 -7.34
CA ALA A 270 -8.94 2.18 -8.66
C ALA A 270 -9.58 3.58 -8.70
N LEU A 271 -10.33 3.93 -7.67
CA LEU A 271 -10.90 5.26 -7.48
C LEU A 271 -9.82 6.36 -7.43
N ILE A 272 -8.77 6.19 -6.63
CA ILE A 272 -7.65 7.15 -6.57
C ILE A 272 -7.02 7.28 -7.97
N THR A 273 -6.77 6.16 -8.64
CA THR A 273 -6.20 6.15 -9.99
C THR A 273 -7.09 6.92 -10.98
N GLN A 274 -8.40 6.72 -10.92
CA GLN A 274 -9.35 7.42 -11.78
C GLN A 274 -9.41 8.93 -11.48
N CYS A 275 -9.43 9.34 -10.21
CA CYS A 275 -9.40 10.77 -9.84
C CYS A 275 -8.10 11.45 -10.33
N LEU A 276 -6.97 10.74 -10.25
CA LEU A 276 -5.70 11.26 -10.78
C LEU A 276 -5.73 11.39 -12.31
N GLN A 277 -6.34 10.43 -13.01
CA GLN A 277 -6.51 10.45 -14.46
C GLN A 277 -7.52 11.50 -14.95
N SER A 278 -8.61 11.72 -14.23
CA SER A 278 -9.63 12.72 -14.61
C SER A 278 -9.10 14.14 -14.52
N SER A 279 -8.26 14.40 -13.52
CA SER A 279 -7.66 15.70 -13.25
C SER A 279 -6.33 15.93 -13.99
N GLU A 280 -5.98 15.03 -14.92
CA GLU A 280 -4.71 15.03 -15.65
C GLU A 280 -4.67 16.13 -16.72
N SER A 281 -3.54 16.84 -16.81
CA SER A 281 -3.24 17.87 -17.78
C SER A 281 -2.14 17.39 -18.74
N SER A 282 -2.04 18.05 -19.91
CA SER A 282 -0.98 17.73 -20.87
C SER A 282 0.39 18.21 -20.36
N PRO A 283 1.45 17.38 -20.49
CA PRO A 283 2.81 17.80 -20.14
C PRO A 283 3.32 18.90 -21.10
N PRO A 284 4.35 19.65 -20.70
CA PRO A 284 4.92 20.70 -21.54
C PRO A 284 5.51 20.11 -22.83
N ALA A 285 5.40 20.85 -23.93
CA ALA A 285 5.89 20.43 -25.25
C ALA A 285 7.40 20.20 -25.30
N SER A 286 8.16 20.90 -24.45
CA SER A 286 9.60 20.70 -24.27
C SER A 286 9.93 20.64 -22.78
N MET A 287 10.76 19.67 -22.39
CA MET A 287 11.24 19.57 -21.01
C MET A 287 12.10 20.79 -20.67
N PRO A 288 11.85 21.46 -19.53
CA PRO A 288 12.66 22.60 -19.13
C PRO A 288 14.03 22.13 -18.65
N LYS A 289 15.08 22.75 -19.19
CA LYS A 289 16.47 22.52 -18.77
C LYS A 289 16.90 23.62 -17.79
N LEU A 290 17.39 23.20 -16.63
CA LEU A 290 17.75 24.08 -15.52
C LEU A 290 19.24 24.00 -15.26
N TYR A 291 19.85 25.17 -15.02
CA TYR A 291 21.25 25.30 -14.66
C TYR A 291 21.34 25.60 -13.16
N ILE A 292 21.82 24.64 -12.38
CA ILE A 292 21.80 24.70 -10.93
C ILE A 292 23.23 24.80 -10.42
N ASN A 293 23.49 25.76 -9.52
CA ASN A 293 24.77 25.94 -8.85
C ASN A 293 24.67 25.47 -7.39
N ARG A 294 25.09 24.21 -7.17
CA ARG A 294 25.09 23.60 -5.83
C ARG A 294 26.13 24.17 -4.90
N GLN A 295 27.21 24.76 -5.40
CA GLN A 295 28.24 25.37 -4.54
C GLN A 295 27.69 26.61 -3.84
N LEU A 296 26.91 27.44 -4.55
CA LEU A 296 26.20 28.57 -3.95
C LEU A 296 25.17 28.13 -2.91
N ALA A 297 24.43 27.04 -3.19
CA ALA A 297 23.49 26.47 -2.23
C ALA A 297 24.19 25.93 -0.96
N ARG A 298 25.32 25.23 -1.12
CA ARG A 298 26.14 24.77 0.03
C ARG A 298 26.69 25.93 0.85
N ALA A 299 27.16 27.00 0.20
CA ALA A 299 27.63 28.21 0.88
C ALA A 299 26.50 28.91 1.64
N HIS A 300 25.32 29.04 1.03
CA HIS A 300 24.12 29.54 1.70
C HIS A 300 23.76 28.69 2.91
N ARG A 301 23.73 27.36 2.77
CA ARG A 301 23.39 26.44 3.87
C ARG A 301 24.30 26.61 5.09
N ALA A 302 25.60 26.83 4.87
CA ALA A 302 26.55 27.07 5.96
C ALA A 302 26.27 28.40 6.69
N HIS A 303 25.84 29.43 5.95
CA HIS A 303 25.62 30.77 6.49
C HIS A 303 24.35 31.45 5.92
N PRO A 304 23.13 30.98 6.28
CA PRO A 304 21.88 31.53 5.71
C PRO A 304 21.68 33.02 5.97
N GLN A 305 22.24 33.54 7.06
CA GLN A 305 22.15 34.94 7.45
C GLN A 305 22.78 35.91 6.44
N LEU A 306 23.71 35.44 5.59
CA LEU A 306 24.37 36.28 4.57
C LEU A 306 23.47 36.53 3.36
N ASP A 307 22.46 35.69 3.16
CA ASP A 307 21.49 35.81 2.08
C ASP A 307 20.08 35.51 2.61
N PRO A 308 19.46 36.44 3.37
CA PRO A 308 18.12 36.22 3.92
C PRO A 308 17.04 35.99 2.87
N SER A 309 17.31 36.34 1.61
CA SER A 309 16.38 36.12 0.50
C SER A 309 16.34 34.66 0.03
N GLY A 310 17.36 33.87 0.38
CA GLY A 310 17.47 32.47 -0.05
C GLY A 310 17.66 32.30 -1.56
N LYS A 311 18.11 33.34 -2.29
CA LYS A 311 18.23 33.31 -3.76
C LYS A 311 19.17 32.22 -4.27
N ASN A 312 20.20 31.90 -3.49
CA ASN A 312 21.25 30.96 -3.86
C ASN A 312 20.90 29.50 -3.54
N THR A 313 19.77 29.22 -2.90
CA THR A 313 19.31 27.85 -2.60
C THR A 313 18.93 27.11 -3.87
N VAL A 314 19.02 25.77 -3.88
CA VAL A 314 18.55 24.96 -5.01
C VAL A 314 17.06 25.19 -5.24
N PHE A 315 16.28 25.29 -4.17
CA PHE A 315 14.85 25.60 -4.22
C PHE A 315 14.54 26.88 -5.00
N THR A 316 15.19 28.00 -4.64
CA THR A 316 14.92 29.28 -5.31
C THR A 316 15.47 29.30 -6.73
N GLN A 317 16.66 28.71 -6.96
CA GLN A 317 17.22 28.59 -8.31
C GLN A 317 16.29 27.82 -9.26
N VAL A 318 15.71 26.71 -8.81
CA VAL A 318 14.74 25.91 -9.60
C VAL A 318 13.44 26.69 -9.80
N TYR A 319 12.89 27.28 -8.75
CA TYR A 319 11.65 28.06 -8.82
C TYR A 319 11.76 29.22 -9.82
N GLU A 320 12.83 30.03 -9.72
CA GLU A 320 13.04 31.19 -10.57
C GLU A 320 13.35 30.79 -12.02
N SER A 321 14.13 29.72 -12.23
CA SER A 321 14.44 29.22 -13.57
C SER A 321 13.19 28.73 -14.31
N LEU A 322 12.26 28.10 -13.58
CA LEU A 322 10.98 27.67 -14.15
C LEU A 322 10.01 28.83 -14.35
N ALA A 323 10.03 29.84 -13.48
CA ALA A 323 9.18 31.02 -13.60
C ALA A 323 9.58 31.97 -14.75
N HIS A 324 10.88 32.09 -15.04
CA HIS A 324 11.43 33.01 -16.05
C HIS A 324 11.80 32.35 -17.37
N SER A 325 11.48 31.07 -17.57
CA SER A 325 11.78 30.38 -18.82
C SER A 325 10.88 30.89 -19.95
N GLU A 326 11.47 31.50 -20.98
CA GLU A 326 10.74 31.97 -22.18
C GLU A 326 9.96 30.87 -22.91
N LYS A 327 10.36 29.60 -22.69
CA LYS A 327 9.68 28.42 -23.26
C LYS A 327 8.43 28.02 -22.47
N ILE A 328 8.27 28.50 -21.24
CA ILE A 328 7.13 28.22 -20.37
C ILE A 328 6.21 29.44 -20.37
N LYS A 329 5.14 29.38 -21.18
CA LYS A 329 4.17 30.48 -21.30
C LYS A 329 3.16 30.51 -20.16
N GLU A 330 2.95 29.39 -19.49
CA GLU A 330 2.01 29.23 -18.37
C GLU A 330 2.66 28.45 -17.22
N PRO A 331 2.33 28.75 -15.95
CA PRO A 331 2.86 28.02 -14.80
C PRO A 331 2.62 26.52 -14.92
N LEU A 332 3.67 25.73 -14.69
CA LEU A 332 3.57 24.27 -14.69
C LEU A 332 2.63 23.82 -13.56
N ASP A 333 1.60 23.05 -13.90
CA ASP A 333 0.62 22.55 -12.92
C ASP A 333 0.97 21.16 -12.38
N TYR A 334 1.91 20.45 -13.02
CA TYR A 334 2.42 19.12 -12.68
C TYR A 334 1.34 18.04 -12.53
N ARG A 335 0.14 18.25 -13.09
CA ARG A 335 -0.93 17.25 -13.10
C ARG A 335 -0.78 16.28 -14.27
N TRP A 336 0.45 15.88 -14.55
CA TRP A 336 0.80 15.15 -15.77
C TRP A 336 0.60 13.63 -15.64
N PRO A 337 0.66 12.89 -16.77
CA PRO A 337 0.61 11.44 -16.77
C PRO A 337 1.58 10.76 -15.82
N ARG A 338 1.15 9.64 -15.24
CA ARG A 338 1.94 8.85 -14.26
C ARG A 338 3.30 8.38 -14.79
N ASN A 339 3.42 8.17 -16.10
CA ASN A 339 4.68 7.79 -16.74
C ASN A 339 5.63 8.98 -16.96
N TYR A 340 5.18 10.22 -16.71
CA TYR A 340 6.01 11.42 -16.77
C TYR A 340 6.74 11.64 -15.44
N ILE A 341 7.86 10.93 -15.29
CA ILE A 341 8.61 10.83 -14.03
C ILE A 341 9.72 11.88 -13.84
N GLN A 342 9.90 12.77 -14.82
CA GLN A 342 10.96 13.79 -14.79
C GLN A 342 10.37 15.14 -15.15
N TRP A 343 10.39 16.10 -14.23
CA TRP A 343 9.72 17.39 -14.42
C TRP A 343 10.61 18.46 -15.05
N TRP A 344 11.92 18.29 -14.92
CA TRP A 344 12.95 19.14 -15.50
C TRP A 344 14.25 18.35 -15.71
N GLU A 345 15.12 18.86 -16.57
CA GLU A 345 16.49 18.38 -16.79
C GLU A 345 17.46 19.25 -15.98
N CYS A 346 18.40 18.63 -15.27
CA CYS A 346 19.40 19.36 -14.48
C CYS A 346 20.76 19.40 -15.18
N ASP A 347 21.37 20.58 -15.20
CA ASP A 347 22.78 20.79 -15.50
C ASP A 347 23.43 21.43 -14.26
N PHE A 348 24.24 20.64 -13.54
CA PHE A 348 24.93 21.13 -12.35
C PHE A 348 26.18 21.90 -12.75
N THR A 349 26.02 23.21 -12.84
CA THR A 349 27.09 24.13 -13.20
C THR A 349 28.30 23.92 -12.30
N MET A 350 29.49 23.89 -12.90
CA MET A 350 30.79 23.66 -12.24
C MET A 350 31.04 22.24 -11.69
N GLU A 351 30.08 21.31 -11.78
CA GLU A 351 30.30 19.90 -11.40
C GLU A 351 30.58 19.00 -12.62
N GLY A 352 30.32 19.49 -13.85
CA GLY A 352 30.58 18.75 -15.09
C GLY A 352 29.62 17.57 -15.32
N ILE A 353 28.52 17.53 -14.58
CA ILE A 353 27.51 16.47 -14.61
C ILE A 353 26.35 16.94 -15.49
N VAL A 354 26.13 16.24 -16.60
CA VAL A 354 24.96 16.39 -17.48
C VAL A 354 24.02 15.21 -17.24
N ASP A 355 22.77 15.50 -16.93
CA ASP A 355 21.81 14.52 -16.44
C ASP A 355 21.30 13.54 -17.53
N ASN A 356 21.32 12.23 -17.22
CA ASN A 356 20.65 11.16 -17.99
C ASN A 356 19.45 10.54 -17.22
N GLY A 357 18.95 11.20 -16.16
CA GLY A 357 17.78 10.85 -15.36
C GLY A 357 17.98 10.86 -13.82
N GLY A 358 19.19 11.09 -13.31
CA GLY A 358 19.52 11.10 -11.87
C GLY A 358 19.55 12.50 -11.25
N GLY A 359 20.00 13.51 -12.00
CA GLY A 359 20.15 14.88 -11.52
C GLY A 359 18.84 15.53 -11.09
N PHE A 360 17.73 15.22 -11.79
CA PHE A 360 16.39 15.58 -11.34
C PHE A 360 16.09 15.10 -9.91
N ARG A 361 16.33 13.81 -9.60
CA ARG A 361 16.09 13.26 -8.26
C ARG A 361 17.02 13.83 -7.20
N ASP A 362 18.27 14.07 -7.58
CA ASP A 362 19.20 14.72 -6.66
C ASP A 362 18.75 16.16 -6.36
N SER A 363 18.19 16.89 -7.35
CA SER A 363 17.66 18.24 -7.11
C SER A 363 16.42 18.24 -6.20
N LEU A 364 15.55 17.22 -6.29
CA LEU A 364 14.45 17.04 -5.34
C LEU A 364 14.94 16.71 -3.93
N SER A 365 16.02 15.93 -3.83
CA SER A 365 16.66 15.61 -2.55
C SER A 365 17.28 16.86 -1.92
N ASP A 366 17.97 17.69 -2.72
CA ASP A 366 18.50 18.97 -2.27
C ASP A 366 17.37 19.90 -1.77
N ILE A 367 16.29 20.02 -2.54
CA ILE A 367 15.10 20.80 -2.15
C ILE A 367 14.49 20.30 -0.84
N SER A 368 14.33 18.98 -0.71
CA SER A 368 13.79 18.36 0.50
C SER A 368 14.62 18.73 1.73
N GLU A 369 15.95 18.62 1.60
CA GLU A 369 16.89 18.91 2.67
C GLU A 369 17.01 20.41 2.96
N GLU A 370 16.75 21.30 2.00
CA GLU A 370 16.64 22.75 2.24
C GLU A 370 15.33 23.14 2.94
N LEU A 371 14.22 22.46 2.63
CA LEU A 371 12.90 22.71 3.23
C LEU A 371 12.78 22.14 4.64
N CYS A 372 13.30 20.93 4.85
CA CYS A 372 13.25 20.20 6.12
C CYS A 372 14.60 19.52 6.38
N PRO A 373 15.61 20.25 6.90
CA PRO A 373 16.91 19.65 7.19
C PRO A 373 16.83 18.40 8.08
N SER A 374 17.55 17.35 7.71
CA SER A 374 17.53 16.06 8.43
C SER A 374 18.31 16.11 9.76
N SER A 375 19.17 17.10 9.94
CA SER A 375 19.99 17.28 11.15
C SER A 375 19.51 18.49 11.97
N GLY A 376 19.35 18.28 13.27
CA GLY A 376 19.01 19.30 14.27
C GLY A 376 20.00 20.47 14.36
N ASP A 377 21.29 20.19 14.12
CA ASP A 377 22.38 21.15 14.33
C ASP A 377 22.59 22.11 13.16
N VAL A 378 21.93 21.86 12.03
CA VAL A 378 22.07 22.67 10.82
C VAL A 378 21.05 23.82 10.86
N PRO A 379 21.47 25.07 10.53
CA PRO A 379 20.53 26.18 10.34
C PRO A 379 19.45 25.85 9.30
N VAL A 380 18.23 26.31 9.52
CA VAL A 380 17.16 26.19 8.52
C VAL A 380 17.42 27.20 7.39
N PRO A 381 17.68 26.76 6.14
CA PRO A 381 18.14 27.67 5.09
C PRO A 381 16.99 28.41 4.40
N LEU A 382 15.74 27.94 4.53
CA LEU A 382 14.58 28.55 3.89
C LEU A 382 13.55 29.03 4.93
N PRO A 383 12.88 30.19 4.70
CA PRO A 383 11.95 30.76 5.68
C PRO A 383 10.56 30.12 5.67
N PHE A 384 10.31 29.04 4.91
CA PHE A 384 8.98 28.46 4.73
C PHE A 384 8.55 27.55 5.87
N PHE A 385 9.50 26.89 6.52
CA PHE A 385 9.23 25.97 7.60
C PHE A 385 10.10 26.34 8.80
N VAL A 386 9.55 26.13 10.00
CA VAL A 386 10.28 26.31 11.26
C VAL A 386 10.28 25.00 12.02
N ARG A 387 11.34 24.78 12.79
CA ARG A 387 11.46 23.63 13.70
C ARG A 387 10.32 23.68 14.71
N THR A 388 9.74 22.52 15.03
CA THR A 388 8.76 22.42 16.11
C THR A 388 9.43 22.68 17.47
N PRO A 389 8.75 23.31 18.44
CA PRO A 389 9.27 23.48 19.81
C PRO A 389 9.81 22.19 20.44
N ASN A 390 9.18 21.05 20.15
CA ASN A 390 9.62 19.72 20.61
C ASN A 390 11.08 19.36 20.28
N GLN A 391 11.68 19.95 19.25
CA GLN A 391 13.09 19.69 18.88
C GLN A 391 14.08 20.27 19.91
N GLY A 392 13.74 21.39 20.57
CA GLY A 392 14.59 22.00 21.59
C GLY A 392 14.62 21.23 22.91
N ASN A 393 13.60 20.38 23.15
CA ASN A 393 13.31 19.80 24.46
C ASN A 393 13.73 18.32 24.62
N ASN A 394 14.55 17.76 23.72
CA ASN A 394 15.03 16.37 23.77
C ASN A 394 13.93 15.27 23.87
N SER A 395 12.66 15.59 23.57
CA SER A 395 11.57 14.61 23.54
C SER A 395 11.86 13.51 22.50
N SER A 396 11.59 12.23 22.81
CA SER A 396 12.08 11.10 22.01
C SER A 396 11.38 10.88 20.67
N ASP A 397 10.14 11.35 20.52
CA ASP A 397 9.24 10.86 19.46
C ASP A 397 8.98 11.87 18.32
N ALA A 398 9.41 13.14 18.46
CA ALA A 398 9.16 14.22 17.49
C ALA A 398 10.43 15.00 17.10
N ARG A 399 11.60 14.33 17.11
CA ARG A 399 12.92 15.00 17.14
C ARG A 399 13.28 15.85 15.92
N ASP A 400 12.64 15.65 14.76
CA ASP A 400 13.05 16.32 13.52
C ASP A 400 11.86 16.81 12.67
N MET A 401 10.78 17.29 13.31
CA MET A 401 9.59 17.80 12.61
C MET A 401 9.57 19.32 12.39
N TYR A 402 8.87 19.74 11.34
CA TYR A 402 8.75 21.12 10.91
C TYR A 402 7.30 21.54 10.71
N VAL A 403 6.97 22.79 11.01
CA VAL A 403 5.64 23.38 10.75
C VAL A 403 5.77 24.60 9.84
N PRO A 404 4.72 24.94 9.04
CA PRO A 404 4.73 26.16 8.24
C PRO A 404 5.05 27.38 9.09
N ASN A 405 5.98 28.21 8.62
CA ASN A 405 6.36 29.43 9.32
C ASN A 405 5.21 30.46 9.31
N PRO A 406 4.59 30.78 10.46
CA PRO A 406 3.48 31.75 10.50
C PRO A 406 3.91 33.17 10.09
N SER A 407 5.21 33.47 10.09
CA SER A 407 5.74 34.78 9.69
C SER A 407 6.03 34.91 8.20
N CYS A 408 6.10 33.80 7.46
CA CYS A 408 6.40 33.83 6.03
C CYS A 408 5.14 34.12 5.21
N LYS A 409 5.20 35.16 4.37
CA LYS A 409 4.07 35.58 3.51
C LYS A 409 4.31 35.32 2.02
N ASP A 410 5.31 34.52 1.68
CA ASP A 410 5.59 34.12 0.29
C ASP A 410 4.63 32.99 -0.14
N PHE A 411 3.36 33.35 -0.31
CA PHE A 411 2.30 32.40 -0.67
C PHE A 411 2.51 31.77 -2.06
N ALA A 412 3.25 32.44 -2.95
CA ALA A 412 3.55 31.90 -4.27
C ALA A 412 4.49 30.69 -4.19
N LYS A 413 5.54 30.77 -3.36
CA LYS A 413 6.44 29.64 -3.10
C LYS A 413 5.77 28.55 -2.26
N TYR A 414 4.91 28.89 -1.29
CA TYR A 414 4.08 27.88 -0.62
C TYR A 414 3.15 27.12 -1.56
N LYS A 415 2.50 27.84 -2.49
CA LYS A 415 1.68 27.22 -3.53
C LYS A 415 2.51 26.25 -4.36
N TRP A 416 3.73 26.63 -4.73
CA TRP A 416 4.63 25.77 -5.49
C TRP A 416 5.11 24.55 -4.69
N ILE A 417 5.42 24.69 -3.39
CA ILE A 417 5.69 23.53 -2.51
C ILE A 417 4.51 22.56 -2.54
N GLY A 418 3.27 23.06 -2.43
CA GLY A 418 2.07 22.24 -2.56
C GLY A 418 1.94 21.55 -3.93
N GLN A 419 2.32 22.23 -5.01
CA GLN A 419 2.37 21.63 -6.35
C GLN A 419 3.42 20.51 -6.43
N LEU A 420 4.61 20.69 -5.85
CA LEU A 420 5.64 19.64 -5.78
C LEU A 420 5.17 18.43 -4.97
N MET A 421 4.43 18.64 -3.87
CA MET A 421 3.83 17.56 -3.09
C MET A 421 2.83 16.75 -3.93
N GLY A 422 1.95 17.44 -4.69
CA GLY A 422 1.00 16.80 -5.59
C GLY A 422 1.68 16.08 -6.76
N ALA A 423 2.74 16.66 -7.31
CA ALA A 423 3.54 16.08 -8.38
C ALA A 423 4.22 14.78 -7.91
N ALA A 424 4.86 14.81 -6.74
CA ALA A 424 5.49 13.67 -6.10
C ALA A 424 4.49 12.52 -5.88
N LEU A 425 3.28 12.84 -5.40
CA LEU A 425 2.21 11.87 -5.21
C LEU A 425 1.79 11.19 -6.54
N ARG A 426 1.74 11.94 -7.64
CA ARG A 426 1.35 11.44 -8.98
C ARG A 426 2.42 10.58 -9.63
N SER A 427 3.67 11.06 -9.66
CA SER A 427 4.78 10.38 -10.35
C SER A 427 5.45 9.31 -9.49
N LYS A 428 5.14 9.24 -8.19
CA LYS A 428 5.84 8.44 -7.17
C LYS A 428 7.30 8.84 -6.94
N GLU A 429 7.67 10.06 -7.30
CA GLU A 429 8.98 10.61 -6.93
C GLU A 429 8.96 11.05 -5.46
N ILE A 430 10.13 11.10 -4.84
CA ILE A 430 10.25 11.31 -3.39
C ILE A 430 10.55 12.78 -3.10
N LEU A 431 9.66 13.42 -2.35
CA LEU A 431 9.87 14.73 -1.72
C LEU A 431 9.79 14.52 -0.20
N ALA A 432 10.95 14.51 0.48
CA ALA A 432 11.03 14.17 1.89
C ALA A 432 10.73 15.40 2.75
N LEU A 433 9.51 15.48 3.30
CA LEU A 433 9.08 16.55 4.21
C LEU A 433 8.73 15.98 5.57
N SER A 434 9.50 16.35 6.60
CA SER A 434 9.29 15.91 7.98
C SER A 434 8.25 16.77 8.69
N LEU A 435 6.97 16.67 8.29
CA LEU A 435 5.87 17.46 8.87
C LEU A 435 5.08 16.63 9.90
N PRO A 436 4.57 17.24 10.98
CA PRO A 436 3.76 16.53 11.97
C PRO A 436 2.38 16.19 11.44
N GLY A 437 1.72 15.21 12.09
CA GLY A 437 0.36 14.79 11.76
C GLY A 437 -0.64 15.95 11.70
N LEU A 438 -0.45 16.99 12.53
CA LEU A 438 -1.18 18.25 12.49
C LEU A 438 -1.26 18.87 11.09
N VAL A 439 -0.14 18.92 10.37
CA VAL A 439 -0.05 19.55 9.04
C VAL A 439 -0.65 18.63 7.98
N TRP A 440 -0.31 17.34 8.01
CA TRP A 440 -0.85 16.35 7.07
C TRP A 440 -2.36 16.22 7.16
N LYS A 441 -2.90 16.21 8.38
CA LYS A 441 -4.35 16.14 8.60
C LYS A 441 -5.06 17.35 8.05
N GLN A 442 -4.54 18.56 8.26
CA GLN A 442 -5.14 19.77 7.68
C GLN A 442 -5.15 19.74 6.16
N LEU A 443 -4.05 19.31 5.52
CA LEU A 443 -3.99 19.15 4.06
C LEU A 443 -4.96 18.10 3.53
N ALA A 444 -5.17 17.02 4.28
CA ALA A 444 -6.11 15.96 3.93
C ALA A 444 -7.57 16.26 4.31
N GLY A 445 -7.84 17.42 4.92
CA GLY A 445 -9.15 17.74 5.46
C GLY A 445 -9.61 16.78 6.56
N GLU A 446 -8.69 16.27 7.38
CA GLU A 446 -8.94 15.45 8.57
C GLU A 446 -9.08 16.28 9.84
N GLU A 447 -9.71 15.69 10.87
CA GLU A 447 -9.88 16.35 12.17
C GLU A 447 -8.59 16.32 12.96
N VAL A 448 -8.24 17.49 13.47
CA VAL A 448 -7.08 17.71 14.32
C VAL A 448 -7.54 17.64 15.77
N ILE A 449 -6.90 16.76 16.53
CA ILE A 449 -7.13 16.57 17.95
C ILE A 449 -6.00 17.29 18.69
N TRP A 450 -6.35 18.28 19.51
CA TRP A 450 -5.38 19.11 20.23
C TRP A 450 -4.38 18.28 21.06
N SER A 451 -4.90 17.46 21.99
CA SER A 451 -4.10 16.67 22.94
C SER A 451 -3.16 15.65 22.27
N LYS A 452 -3.41 15.29 21.00
CA LYS A 452 -2.62 14.30 20.26
C LYS A 452 -1.77 14.93 19.16
N ASP A 453 -2.40 15.64 18.23
CA ASP A 453 -1.74 16.13 17.02
C ASP A 453 -0.91 17.38 17.30
N PHE A 454 -1.37 18.26 18.20
CA PHE A 454 -0.58 19.43 18.60
C PHE A 454 0.54 19.06 19.58
N ALA A 455 0.37 18.00 20.37
CA ALA A 455 1.45 17.47 21.21
C ALA A 455 2.68 17.03 20.39
N ALA A 456 2.51 16.65 19.12
CA ALA A 456 3.62 16.38 18.20
C ALA A 456 4.40 17.65 17.78
N VAL A 457 3.80 18.84 17.95
CA VAL A 457 4.44 20.14 17.72
C VAL A 457 5.05 20.68 19.02
N ASP A 458 4.24 20.74 20.08
CA ASP A 458 4.62 21.28 21.37
C ASP A 458 3.90 20.53 22.50
N ALA A 459 4.54 19.46 22.98
CA ALA A 459 3.99 18.63 24.04
C ALA A 459 3.99 19.34 25.41
N GLU A 460 4.91 20.29 25.62
CA GLU A 460 5.01 21.03 26.88
C GLU A 460 3.86 22.03 27.00
N LEU A 461 3.56 22.76 25.92
CA LEU A 461 2.41 23.65 25.88
C LEU A 461 1.09 22.92 26.06
N VAL A 462 0.91 21.74 25.44
CA VAL A 462 -0.30 20.93 25.66
C VAL A 462 -0.46 20.59 27.13
N LYS A 463 0.59 20.05 27.77
CA LYS A 463 0.55 19.69 29.19
C LYS A 463 0.28 20.89 30.09
N LEU A 464 0.90 22.03 29.80
CA LEU A 464 0.67 23.26 30.55
C LEU A 464 -0.80 23.67 30.48
N LEU A 465 -1.38 23.72 29.28
CA LEU A 465 -2.77 24.12 29.09
C LEU A 465 -3.76 23.12 29.72
N GLU A 466 -3.49 21.81 29.66
CA GLU A 466 -4.29 20.79 30.34
C GLU A 466 -4.28 20.98 31.86
N VAL A 467 -3.13 21.35 32.44
CA VAL A 467 -3.04 21.72 33.86
C VAL A 467 -3.86 22.98 34.13
N LEU A 468 -3.73 24.03 33.30
CA LEU A 468 -4.49 25.28 33.48
C LEU A 468 -6.01 25.07 33.42
N GLU A 469 -6.50 24.17 32.58
CA GLU A 469 -7.92 23.87 32.45
C GLU A 469 -8.49 23.16 33.69
N GLY A 470 -7.67 22.36 34.39
CA GLY A 470 -8.06 21.62 35.59
C GLY A 470 -7.85 22.37 36.91
N VAL A 471 -7.18 23.52 36.89
CA VAL A 471 -6.81 24.30 38.08
C VAL A 471 -7.93 25.29 38.43
N ASP A 472 -8.33 25.33 39.70
CA ASP A 472 -9.29 26.34 40.17
C ASP A 472 -8.66 27.73 40.23
N ARG A 473 -9.50 28.77 40.31
CA ARG A 473 -9.06 30.16 40.22
C ARG A 473 -8.06 30.54 41.33
N GLU A 474 -8.22 30.00 42.54
CA GLU A 474 -7.35 30.30 43.67
C GLU A 474 -5.96 29.68 43.49
N ALA A 475 -5.89 28.43 43.02
CA ALA A 475 -4.64 27.77 42.69
C ALA A 475 -3.97 28.39 41.45
N PHE A 476 -4.73 28.85 40.46
CA PHE A 476 -4.19 29.60 39.32
C PHE A 476 -3.51 30.90 39.78
N ASP A 477 -4.21 31.72 40.58
CA ASP A 477 -3.68 32.99 41.09
C ASP A 477 -2.46 32.76 42.00
N PHE A 478 -2.42 31.64 42.75
CA PHE A 478 -1.26 31.25 43.54
C PHE A 478 -0.04 30.86 42.68
N MET A 479 -0.25 30.07 41.61
CA MET A 479 0.83 29.55 40.78
C MET A 479 1.36 30.57 39.77
N PHE A 480 0.50 31.43 39.20
CA PHE A 480 0.83 32.32 38.09
C PHE A 480 0.55 33.81 38.35
N GLY A 481 -0.18 34.16 39.41
CA GLY A 481 -0.63 35.54 39.66
C GLY A 481 0.48 36.54 40.05
N ARG A 482 1.74 36.10 40.13
CA ARG A 482 2.91 36.98 40.36
C ARG A 482 3.71 37.30 39.09
N GLU A 483 3.43 36.62 37.97
CA GLU A 483 4.18 36.75 36.72
C GLU A 483 3.40 37.44 35.59
N LEU A 484 2.08 37.64 35.78
CA LEU A 484 1.21 38.51 34.98
C LEU A 484 1.15 39.90 35.59
#